data_AF-A0A9E3XI13-F1
#
_entry.id   AF-A0A9E3XI13-F1
#
_cell.length_a   1.000
_cell.length_b   1.000
_cell.length_c   1.000
_cell.angle_alpha   90.00
_cell.angle_beta   90.00
_cell.angle_gamma   90.00
#
_symmetry.space_group_name_H-M   'P 1'
#
loop_
_entity.id
_entity.type
_entity.pdbx_description
1 polymer ?
#
loop_
_entity_poly.entity_id
_entity_poly.type
_entity_poly.pdbx_seq_one_letter_code
_entity_poly.pdbx_strand_id
1 'polypeptide(L)'
;GLSAAYYLLQEGHACTIFDKNAEPGGMLRYGVPEAELPRSVLDAEIDLIRNLGAVFEMNTALGAQITLDALQEQHDAIILAIGEINPDGMLTLPVAIAKNGIQIDRETFETNLPGVFAGGGAVHPGKMAVRSAAHGKSMALSVDQFLRYGVVSKGSDQFNLRLRKMDQQELNQYIDDQKKLHNISAGPELFTPQLDKKAPSPEAVHLEAGRCLHCGCLKTDSCKLRRYAEIYKANAQNYKGSKRQYVKTRTDHPLVIFEEGKCIQCGLCIRITEKAGETYGLTFLGRGFDIEVGVPLNESLGRGLEKTAAACVAACPTGAISLK
;
A
#
# COMPACT_ATOMS: atom_id res chain seq x y z
N GLY A 1 15.43 -6.76 -0.11
CA GLY A 1 15.79 -8.16 -0.39
C GLY A 1 14.52 -8.92 -0.64
N LEU A 2 14.01 -9.61 0.39
CA LEU A 2 12.84 -10.49 0.31
C LEU A 2 11.64 -9.95 -0.49
N SER A 3 11.16 -8.74 -0.18
CA SER A 3 10.05 -8.12 -0.94
C SER A 3 10.37 -7.96 -2.44
N ALA A 4 11.59 -7.57 -2.80
CA ALA A 4 11.97 -7.43 -4.21
C ALA A 4 11.99 -8.80 -4.92
N ALA A 5 12.57 -9.81 -4.28
CA ALA A 5 12.59 -11.18 -4.81
C ALA A 5 11.18 -11.72 -5.03
N TYR A 6 10.27 -11.53 -4.06
CA TYR A 6 8.87 -11.92 -4.19
C TYR A 6 8.24 -11.38 -5.49
N TYR A 7 8.32 -10.06 -5.73
CA TYR A 7 7.73 -9.45 -6.93
C TYR A 7 8.47 -9.86 -8.22
N LEU A 8 9.79 -9.98 -8.21
CA LEU A 8 10.56 -10.41 -9.38
C LEU A 8 10.24 -11.85 -9.80
N LEU A 9 10.08 -12.77 -8.83
CA LEU A 9 9.68 -14.16 -9.11
C LEU A 9 8.28 -14.23 -9.71
N GLN A 10 7.35 -13.39 -9.26
CA GLN A 10 6.01 -13.30 -9.85
C GLN A 10 6.03 -12.83 -11.30
N GLU A 11 6.99 -11.99 -11.68
CA GLU A 11 7.21 -11.55 -13.07
C GLU A 11 7.99 -12.57 -13.91
N GLY A 12 8.47 -13.66 -13.30
CA GLY A 12 9.15 -14.78 -13.97
C GLY A 12 10.68 -14.73 -13.93
N HIS A 13 11.28 -13.84 -13.15
CA HIS A 13 12.74 -13.73 -13.03
C HIS A 13 13.31 -14.69 -11.98
N ALA A 14 14.40 -15.38 -12.30
CA ALA A 14 15.14 -16.18 -11.34
C ALA A 14 15.82 -15.28 -10.29
N CYS A 15 15.68 -15.62 -9.01
CA CYS A 15 16.23 -14.82 -7.91
C CYS A 15 17.09 -15.67 -6.98
N THR A 16 18.35 -15.26 -6.79
CA THR A 16 19.26 -15.77 -5.76
C THR A 16 19.45 -14.71 -4.67
N ILE A 17 19.23 -15.09 -3.41
CA ILE A 17 19.33 -14.20 -2.26
C ILE A 17 20.57 -14.59 -1.46
N PHE A 18 21.55 -13.69 -1.45
CA PHE A 18 22.75 -13.80 -0.62
C PHE A 18 22.56 -13.06 0.70
N ASP A 19 22.89 -13.70 1.82
CA ASP A 19 22.87 -13.07 3.14
C ASP A 19 24.06 -13.56 3.97
N LYS A 20 24.68 -12.62 4.71
CA LYS A 20 25.83 -12.92 5.58
C LYS A 20 25.46 -13.78 6.79
N ASN A 21 24.19 -13.77 7.19
CA ASN A 21 23.72 -14.51 8.35
C ASN A 21 23.35 -15.95 7.97
N ALA A 22 23.15 -16.80 8.97
CA ALA A 22 22.80 -18.21 8.74
C ALA A 22 21.35 -18.40 8.24
N GLU A 23 20.43 -17.55 8.70
CA GLU A 23 19.00 -17.59 8.34
C GLU A 23 18.51 -16.27 7.73
N PRO A 24 17.60 -16.29 6.73
CA PRO A 24 17.11 -15.08 6.07
C PRO A 24 16.16 -14.28 6.95
N GLY A 25 16.06 -12.97 6.71
CA GLY A 25 15.09 -12.09 7.40
C GLY A 25 15.67 -10.78 7.92
N GLY A 26 17.00 -10.62 7.88
CA GLY A 26 17.67 -9.38 8.28
C GLY A 26 17.22 -8.88 9.65
N MET A 27 16.97 -7.58 9.80
CA MET A 27 16.59 -6.99 11.08
C MET A 27 15.26 -7.52 11.66
N LEU A 28 14.35 -8.08 10.85
CA LEU A 28 13.15 -8.73 11.38
C LEU A 28 13.51 -10.01 12.14
N ARG A 29 14.53 -10.75 11.67
CA ARG A 29 15.05 -11.91 12.40
C ARG A 29 15.99 -11.47 13.52
N TYR A 30 17.02 -10.69 13.21
CA TYR A 30 18.14 -10.47 14.14
C TYR A 30 17.98 -9.24 15.04
N GLY A 31 17.05 -8.33 14.72
CA GLY A 31 16.83 -7.09 15.47
C GLY A 31 15.54 -7.05 16.29
N VAL A 32 14.56 -7.90 15.98
CA VAL A 32 13.29 -7.99 16.71
C VAL A 32 13.31 -9.25 17.60
N PRO A 33 13.01 -9.12 18.91
CA PRO A 33 12.89 -10.27 19.80
C PRO A 33 11.87 -11.28 19.26
N GLU A 34 12.14 -12.58 19.41
CA GLU A 34 11.20 -13.64 19.02
C GLU A 34 9.87 -13.56 19.75
N ALA A 35 9.91 -13.05 20.99
CA ALA A 35 8.71 -12.77 21.76
C ALA A 35 7.93 -11.56 21.23
N GLU A 36 8.38 -10.80 20.24
CA GLU A 36 7.58 -9.77 19.56
C GLU A 36 7.19 -10.22 18.14
N LEU A 37 8.10 -10.94 17.46
CA LEU A 37 7.89 -11.52 16.14
C LEU A 37 8.30 -13.01 16.15
N PRO A 38 7.34 -13.94 16.30
CA PRO A 38 7.62 -15.37 16.31
C PRO A 38 8.34 -15.82 15.05
N ARG A 39 9.39 -16.65 15.19
CA ARG A 39 10.17 -17.14 14.05
C ARG A 39 9.32 -17.93 13.08
N SER A 40 8.40 -18.75 13.57
CA SER A 40 7.46 -19.51 12.73
C SER A 40 6.64 -18.64 11.79
N VAL A 41 6.23 -17.43 12.19
CA VAL A 41 5.48 -16.51 11.35
C VAL A 41 6.40 -15.90 10.28
N LEU A 42 7.60 -15.48 10.67
CA LEU A 42 8.60 -14.97 9.73
C LEU A 42 9.03 -16.04 8.72
N ASP A 43 9.23 -17.27 9.18
CA ASP A 43 9.59 -18.43 8.36
C ASP A 43 8.49 -18.73 7.35
N ALA A 44 7.22 -18.73 7.78
CA ALA A 44 6.08 -18.94 6.87
C ALA A 44 6.02 -17.90 5.74
N GLU A 45 6.27 -16.61 6.04
CA GLU A 45 6.31 -15.55 5.02
C GLU A 45 7.51 -15.70 4.07
N ILE A 46 8.67 -16.13 4.58
CA ILE A 46 9.87 -16.39 3.77
C ILE A 46 9.68 -17.64 2.91
N ASP A 47 9.00 -18.65 3.41
CA ASP A 47 8.72 -19.89 2.69
C ASP A 47 7.83 -19.65 1.48
N LEU A 48 6.96 -18.63 1.48
CA LEU A 48 6.25 -18.22 0.26
C LEU A 48 7.23 -17.82 -0.85
N ILE A 49 8.31 -17.11 -0.50
CA ILE A 49 9.33 -16.67 -1.46
C ILE A 49 10.18 -17.86 -1.93
N ARG A 50 10.50 -18.80 -1.03
CA ARG A 50 11.16 -20.08 -1.39
C ARG A 50 10.29 -20.89 -2.35
N ASN A 51 9.00 -21.01 -2.06
CA ASN A 51 8.03 -21.76 -2.86
C ASN A 51 7.81 -21.14 -4.25
N LEU A 52 8.03 -19.83 -4.40
CA LEU A 52 8.06 -19.16 -5.69
C LEU A 52 9.34 -19.44 -6.50
N GLY A 53 10.35 -20.10 -5.91
CA GLY A 53 11.57 -20.53 -6.58
C GLY A 53 12.82 -19.72 -6.23
N ALA A 54 12.80 -18.89 -5.18
CA ALA A 54 14.02 -18.21 -4.73
C ALA A 54 15.08 -19.19 -4.23
N VAL A 55 16.32 -19.02 -4.68
CA VAL A 55 17.50 -19.70 -4.15
C VAL A 55 18.08 -18.86 -3.02
N PHE A 56 18.49 -19.49 -1.91
CA PHE A 56 19.06 -18.80 -0.75
C PHE A 56 20.49 -19.28 -0.50
N GLU A 57 21.44 -18.36 -0.63
CA GLU A 57 22.87 -18.57 -0.38
C GLU A 57 23.24 -17.85 0.93
N MET A 58 23.08 -18.58 2.03
CA MET A 58 23.29 -18.06 3.39
C MET A 58 24.76 -18.09 3.79
N ASN A 59 25.12 -17.45 4.91
CA ASN A 59 26.50 -17.32 5.39
C ASN A 59 27.47 -16.71 4.35
N THR A 60 26.94 -15.94 3.39
CA THR A 60 27.71 -15.38 2.28
C THR A 60 27.68 -13.87 2.38
N ALA A 61 28.73 -13.29 2.96
CA ALA A 61 28.83 -11.84 3.11
C ALA A 61 29.48 -11.21 1.87
N LEU A 62 28.81 -10.18 1.35
CA LEU A 62 29.35 -9.29 0.32
C LEU A 62 30.61 -8.58 0.85
N GLY A 63 31.69 -8.61 0.07
CA GLY A 63 33.01 -8.08 0.42
C GLY A 63 33.92 -9.05 1.18
N ALA A 64 33.44 -10.25 1.53
CA ALA A 64 34.25 -11.28 2.17
C ALA A 64 34.19 -12.62 1.43
N GLN A 65 33.01 -13.27 1.40
CA GLN A 65 32.82 -14.53 0.67
C GLN A 65 32.53 -14.33 -0.81
N ILE A 66 31.93 -13.19 -1.17
CA ILE A 66 31.59 -12.85 -2.55
C ILE A 66 31.85 -11.37 -2.81
N THR A 67 32.30 -11.03 -4.02
CA THR A 67 32.51 -9.64 -4.44
C THR A 67 31.35 -9.14 -5.30
N LEU A 68 31.21 -7.82 -5.42
CA LEU A 68 30.20 -7.25 -6.30
C LEU A 68 30.48 -7.61 -7.78
N ASP A 69 31.74 -7.59 -8.19
CA ASP A 69 32.15 -7.95 -9.55
C ASP A 69 31.77 -9.40 -9.89
N ALA A 70 32.02 -10.34 -8.97
CA ALA A 70 31.62 -11.74 -9.16
C ALA A 70 30.09 -11.90 -9.28
N LEU A 71 29.32 -11.11 -8.53
CA LEU A 71 27.87 -11.09 -8.68
C LEU A 71 27.43 -10.55 -10.05
N GLN A 72 28.11 -9.52 -10.56
CA GLN A 72 27.81 -8.91 -11.87
C GLN A 72 28.16 -9.85 -13.04
N GLU A 73 29.15 -10.73 -12.86
CA GLU A 73 29.48 -11.76 -13.84
C GLU A 73 28.46 -12.92 -13.85
N GLN A 74 27.82 -13.18 -12.71
CA GLN A 74 26.92 -14.34 -12.53
C GLN A 74 25.43 -13.99 -12.69
N HIS A 75 25.06 -12.72 -12.63
CA HIS A 75 23.67 -12.27 -12.64
C HIS A 75 23.49 -11.05 -13.53
N ASP A 76 22.37 -10.99 -14.25
CA ASP A 76 22.04 -9.89 -15.16
C ASP A 76 21.72 -8.57 -14.43
N ALA A 77 21.25 -8.65 -13.18
CA ALA A 77 20.95 -7.49 -12.33
C ALA A 77 21.18 -7.80 -10.84
N ILE A 78 21.53 -6.76 -10.07
CA ILE A 78 21.86 -6.88 -8.64
C ILE A 78 21.03 -5.90 -7.83
N ILE A 79 20.48 -6.37 -6.70
CA ILE A 79 19.83 -5.52 -5.70
C ILE A 79 20.64 -5.52 -4.40
N LEU A 80 21.21 -4.36 -4.05
CA LEU A 80 21.87 -4.11 -2.78
C LEU A 80 20.82 -3.74 -1.71
N ALA A 81 20.42 -4.74 -0.94
CA ALA A 81 19.50 -4.59 0.20
C ALA A 81 20.15 -4.99 1.53
N ILE A 82 21.37 -4.51 1.75
CA ILE A 82 22.31 -4.95 2.80
C ILE A 82 22.12 -4.30 4.17
N GLY A 83 20.99 -3.61 4.38
CA GLY A 83 20.74 -2.86 5.63
C GLY A 83 21.56 -1.57 5.72
N GLU A 84 21.63 -0.97 6.90
CA GLU A 84 22.37 0.27 7.12
C GLU A 84 23.87 0.07 6.84
N ILE A 85 24.45 0.98 6.05
CA ILE A 85 25.88 1.00 5.78
C ILE A 85 26.56 2.07 6.65
N ASN A 86 27.66 1.71 7.29
CA ASN A 86 28.51 2.67 7.98
C ASN A 86 29.55 3.20 6.99
N PRO A 87 29.64 4.52 6.76
CA PRO A 87 30.66 5.10 5.88
C PRO A 87 32.10 4.77 6.29
N ASP A 88 32.32 4.58 7.60
CA ASP A 88 33.63 4.21 8.19
C ASP A 88 33.85 2.69 8.28
N GLY A 89 32.93 1.88 7.73
CA GLY A 89 32.97 0.42 7.80
C GLY A 89 33.92 -0.23 6.79
N MET A 90 34.29 -1.50 7.05
CA MET A 90 35.20 -2.30 6.21
C MET A 90 34.65 -2.68 4.82
N LEU A 91 33.36 -2.48 4.54
CA LEU A 91 32.76 -2.85 3.26
C LEU A 91 32.92 -1.71 2.25
N THR A 92 33.99 -1.78 1.45
CA THR A 92 34.19 -0.87 0.31
C THR A 92 33.50 -1.46 -0.92
N LEU A 93 32.48 -0.76 -1.43
CA LEU A 93 31.80 -1.11 -2.67
C LEU A 93 32.10 -0.04 -3.72
N PRO A 94 32.23 -0.39 -5.01
CA PRO A 94 32.42 0.56 -6.10
C PRO A 94 31.15 1.37 -6.46
N VAL A 95 30.26 1.57 -5.48
CA VAL A 95 29.06 2.41 -5.62
C VAL A 95 29.26 3.76 -4.94
N ALA A 96 28.68 4.80 -5.51
CA ALA A 96 28.71 6.14 -4.93
C ALA A 96 27.98 6.15 -3.58
N ILE A 97 28.62 6.69 -2.55
CA ILE A 97 28.08 6.81 -1.20
C ILE A 97 27.73 8.27 -0.92
N ALA A 98 26.48 8.50 -0.52
CA ALA A 98 26.02 9.78 0.01
C ALA A 98 26.10 9.78 1.56
N LYS A 99 25.80 10.93 2.17
CA LYS A 99 25.87 11.12 3.64
C LYS A 99 25.17 10.04 4.47
N ASN A 100 24.07 9.48 3.95
CA ASN A 100 23.17 8.59 4.69
C ASN A 100 23.07 7.18 4.10
N GLY A 101 23.89 6.82 3.12
CA GLY A 101 23.75 5.54 2.42
C GLY A 101 24.21 5.58 0.97
N ILE A 102 23.98 4.48 0.24
CA ILE A 102 24.25 4.35 -1.18
C ILE A 102 23.45 5.41 -1.94
N GLN A 103 24.15 6.16 -2.79
CA GLN A 103 23.52 7.11 -3.69
C GLN A 103 22.80 6.35 -4.81
N ILE A 104 21.53 6.70 -5.01
CA ILE A 104 20.71 6.15 -6.09
C ILE A 104 19.99 7.26 -6.84
N ASP A 105 19.58 6.96 -8.07
CA ASP A 105 18.46 7.64 -8.70
C ASP A 105 17.18 7.32 -7.91
N ARG A 106 16.45 8.35 -7.48
CA ARG A 106 15.27 8.18 -6.61
C ARG A 106 14.05 7.62 -7.33
N GLU A 107 14.04 7.69 -8.65
CA GLU A 107 12.97 7.24 -9.51
C GLU A 107 13.21 5.81 -9.97
N THR A 108 14.45 5.45 -10.29
CA THR A 108 14.80 4.12 -10.81
C THR A 108 15.45 3.19 -9.80
N PHE A 109 15.93 3.69 -8.65
CA PHE A 109 16.72 2.95 -7.66
C PHE A 109 18.10 2.47 -8.16
N GLU A 110 18.51 2.87 -9.36
CA GLU A 110 19.82 2.56 -9.90
C GLU A 110 20.92 3.29 -9.14
N THR A 111 22.05 2.62 -8.95
CA THR A 111 23.30 3.22 -8.47
C THR A 111 24.06 3.85 -9.64
N ASN A 112 25.31 4.29 -9.42
CA ASN A 112 26.21 4.68 -10.51
C ASN A 112 26.71 3.52 -11.37
N LEU A 113 26.46 2.26 -10.97
CA LEU A 113 26.84 1.08 -11.74
C LEU A 113 25.62 0.53 -12.51
N PRO A 114 25.74 0.34 -13.84
CA PRO A 114 24.66 -0.23 -14.64
C PRO A 114 24.22 -1.61 -14.14
N GLY A 115 22.92 -1.85 -14.08
CA GLY A 115 22.35 -3.12 -13.60
C GLY A 115 22.45 -3.34 -12.08
N VAL A 116 22.97 -2.36 -11.32
CA VAL A 116 23.07 -2.43 -9.86
C VAL A 116 22.12 -1.41 -9.23
N PHE A 117 21.20 -1.92 -8.42
CA PHE A 117 20.15 -1.17 -7.73
C PHE A 117 20.36 -1.23 -6.23
N ALA A 118 19.88 -0.23 -5.48
CA ALA A 118 19.97 -0.25 -4.01
C ALA A 118 18.70 0.29 -3.34
N GLY A 119 18.41 -0.24 -2.15
CA GLY A 119 17.24 0.21 -1.40
C GLY A 119 17.19 -0.29 0.05
N GLY A 120 16.06 -0.03 0.70
CA GLY A 120 15.91 -0.22 2.14
C GLY A 120 16.92 0.60 2.95
N GLY A 121 17.43 0.00 4.04
CA GLY A 121 18.38 0.64 4.95
C GLY A 121 19.70 1.07 4.30
N ALA A 122 20.06 0.47 3.16
CA ALA A 122 21.32 0.75 2.47
C ALA A 122 21.37 2.15 1.84
N VAL A 123 20.21 2.70 1.46
CA VAL A 123 20.10 4.04 0.87
C VAL A 123 19.76 5.10 1.92
N HIS A 124 18.92 4.73 2.88
CA HIS A 124 18.54 5.62 3.96
C HIS A 124 18.23 4.82 5.22
N PRO A 125 18.85 5.13 6.38
CA PRO A 125 18.50 4.52 7.65
C PRO A 125 17.06 4.91 7.99
N GLY A 126 16.16 3.95 7.90
CA GLY A 126 14.74 4.13 8.06
C GLY A 126 14.19 3.01 8.91
N LYS A 127 13.66 3.35 10.10
CA LYS A 127 13.25 2.37 11.12
C LYS A 127 11.94 1.63 10.82
N MET A 128 11.37 1.75 9.61
CA MET A 128 10.05 1.21 9.30
C MET A 128 10.15 0.10 8.27
N ALA A 129 9.91 -1.15 8.71
CA ALA A 129 9.90 -2.33 7.84
C ALA A 129 8.99 -2.17 6.62
N VAL A 130 7.84 -1.51 6.78
CA VAL A 130 6.90 -1.23 5.67
C VAL A 130 7.53 -0.38 4.56
N ARG A 131 8.44 0.55 4.88
CA ARG A 131 9.14 1.35 3.86
C ARG A 131 10.18 0.51 3.13
N SER A 132 10.90 -0.37 3.84
CA SER A 132 11.84 -1.30 3.22
C SER A 132 11.12 -2.29 2.28
N ALA A 133 9.94 -2.77 2.68
CA ALA A 133 9.10 -3.61 1.84
C ALA A 133 8.61 -2.85 0.59
N ALA A 134 8.18 -1.59 0.75
CA ALA A 134 7.79 -0.72 -0.37
C ALA A 134 8.95 -0.46 -1.34
N HIS A 135 10.16 -0.17 -0.84
CA HIS A 135 11.36 -0.07 -1.68
C HIS A 135 11.60 -1.38 -2.43
N GLY A 136 11.43 -2.53 -1.79
CA GLY A 136 11.56 -3.83 -2.45
C GLY A 136 10.65 -3.98 -3.66
N LYS A 137 9.37 -3.61 -3.51
CA LYS A 137 8.40 -3.62 -4.61
C LYS A 137 8.79 -2.65 -5.73
N SER A 138 9.16 -1.42 -5.40
CA SER A 138 9.53 -0.42 -6.39
C SER A 138 10.81 -0.80 -7.15
N MET A 139 11.82 -1.33 -6.44
CA MET A 139 13.04 -1.85 -7.07
C MET A 139 12.76 -3.03 -8.00
N ALA A 140 11.85 -3.94 -7.64
CA ALA A 140 11.48 -5.05 -8.50
C ALA A 140 10.92 -4.57 -9.85
N LEU A 141 10.12 -3.50 -9.86
CA LEU A 141 9.62 -2.89 -11.10
C LEU A 141 10.74 -2.27 -11.95
N SER A 142 11.74 -1.66 -11.31
CA SER A 142 12.89 -1.11 -12.01
C SER A 142 13.78 -2.20 -12.61
N VAL A 143 14.04 -3.25 -11.84
CA VAL A 143 14.84 -4.41 -12.28
C VAL A 143 14.11 -5.17 -13.38
N ASP A 144 12.80 -5.38 -13.28
CA ASP A 144 12.01 -6.00 -14.35
C ASP A 144 12.12 -5.22 -15.67
N GLN A 145 11.99 -3.89 -15.63
CA GLN A 145 12.18 -3.04 -16.81
C GLN A 145 13.59 -3.16 -17.37
N PHE A 146 14.61 -3.13 -16.50
CA PHE A 146 16.01 -3.27 -16.90
C PHE A 146 16.25 -4.61 -17.61
N LEU A 147 15.80 -5.72 -17.02
CA LEU A 147 15.99 -7.07 -17.56
C LEU A 147 15.24 -7.29 -18.88
N ARG A 148 14.03 -6.73 -19.03
CA ARG A 148 13.23 -6.90 -20.26
C ARG A 148 13.64 -5.97 -21.39
N TYR A 149 14.04 -4.74 -21.08
CA TYR A 149 14.15 -3.67 -22.06
C TYR A 149 15.51 -2.96 -22.08
N GLY A 150 16.39 -3.23 -21.11
CA GLY A 150 17.68 -2.55 -20.97
C GLY A 150 17.59 -1.08 -20.58
N VAL A 151 16.39 -0.56 -20.34
CA VAL A 151 16.13 0.83 -19.94
C VAL A 151 15.20 0.85 -18.74
N VAL A 152 15.54 1.65 -17.73
CA VAL A 152 14.68 1.89 -16.59
C VAL A 152 14.05 3.26 -16.75
N SER A 153 12.72 3.29 -16.74
CA SER A 153 11.98 4.54 -16.71
C SER A 153 11.40 4.75 -15.33
N LYS A 154 11.22 6.01 -14.95
CA LYS A 154 10.36 6.34 -13.81
C LYS A 154 9.00 5.67 -14.05
N GLY A 155 8.65 4.72 -13.19
CA GLY A 155 7.29 4.19 -13.15
C GLY A 155 6.30 5.35 -13.01
N SER A 156 5.08 5.22 -13.52
CA SER A 156 4.11 6.30 -13.31
C SER A 156 3.93 6.57 -11.82
N ASP A 157 4.04 7.83 -11.41
CA ASP A 157 3.68 8.22 -10.04
C ASP A 157 2.19 7.90 -9.90
N GLN A 158 1.88 6.75 -9.29
CA GLN A 158 0.50 6.36 -9.07
C GLN A 158 -0.19 7.51 -8.34
N PHE A 159 -1.22 8.08 -8.96
CA PHE A 159 -1.92 9.19 -8.36
C PHE A 159 -2.51 8.71 -7.03
N ASN A 160 -2.12 9.36 -5.94
CA ASN A 160 -2.55 8.99 -4.61
C ASN A 160 -3.08 10.22 -3.89
N LEU A 161 -4.31 10.13 -3.40
CA LEU A 161 -4.87 11.09 -2.47
C LEU A 161 -4.61 10.59 -1.06
N ARG A 162 -3.92 11.41 -0.27
CA ARG A 162 -3.76 11.15 1.16
C ARG A 162 -4.88 11.86 1.89
N LEU A 163 -5.52 11.14 2.81
CA LEU A 163 -6.38 11.79 3.79
C LEU A 163 -5.56 12.84 4.54
N ARG A 164 -6.12 14.03 4.68
CA ARG A 164 -5.53 15.04 5.56
C ARG A 164 -5.56 14.55 7.00
N LYS A 165 -4.78 15.20 7.86
CA LYS A 165 -4.98 15.07 9.30
C LYS A 165 -6.42 15.44 9.65
N MET A 166 -7.14 14.48 10.22
CA MET A 166 -8.47 14.66 10.80
C MET A 166 -8.30 15.28 12.19
N ASP A 167 -9.23 16.14 12.58
CA ASP A 167 -9.32 16.53 13.99
C ASP A 167 -9.92 15.38 14.84
N GLN A 168 -9.96 15.57 16.15
CA GLN A 168 -10.41 14.51 17.06
C GLN A 168 -11.88 14.14 16.85
N GLN A 169 -12.73 15.11 16.51
CA GLN A 169 -14.15 14.87 16.28
C GLN A 169 -14.37 14.10 14.98
N GLU A 170 -13.69 14.49 13.91
CA GLU A 170 -13.68 13.79 12.62
C GLU A 170 -13.15 12.37 12.76
N LEU A 171 -12.07 12.17 13.53
CA LEU A 171 -11.50 10.86 13.76
C LEU A 171 -12.45 9.94 14.52
N ASN A 172 -13.11 10.46 15.57
CA ASN A 172 -14.10 9.69 16.32
C ASN A 172 -15.27 9.26 15.44
N GLN A 173 -15.80 10.18 14.62
CA GLN A 173 -16.88 9.89 13.68
C GLN A 173 -16.45 8.85 12.63
N TYR A 174 -15.24 8.98 12.08
CA TYR A 174 -14.68 8.01 11.15
C TYR A 174 -14.62 6.60 11.76
N ILE A 175 -14.09 6.49 12.99
CA ILE A 175 -14.01 5.21 13.72
C ILE A 175 -15.40 4.61 13.93
N ASP A 176 -16.37 5.42 14.33
CA ASP A 176 -17.75 4.95 14.56
C ASP A 176 -18.42 4.47 13.27
N ASP A 177 -18.18 5.16 12.15
CA ASP A 177 -18.70 4.75 10.83
C ASP A 177 -18.07 3.42 10.39
N GLN A 178 -16.75 3.24 10.54
CA GLN A 178 -16.07 1.99 10.21
C GLN A 178 -16.52 0.83 11.12
N LYS A 179 -16.76 1.07 12.42
CA LYS A 179 -17.28 0.05 13.34
C LYS A 179 -18.66 -0.45 12.92
N LYS A 180 -19.56 0.48 12.56
CA LYS A 180 -20.90 0.14 12.04
C LYS A 180 -20.82 -0.62 10.73
N LEU A 181 -19.88 -0.24 9.87
CA LEU A 181 -19.70 -0.85 8.56
C LEU A 181 -19.26 -2.31 8.64
N HIS A 182 -18.29 -2.58 9.50
CA HIS A 182 -17.66 -3.89 9.62
C HIS A 182 -18.19 -4.71 10.80
N ASN A 183 -19.33 -4.30 11.39
CA ASN A 183 -19.95 -4.93 12.56
C ASN A 183 -18.95 -5.18 13.71
N ILE A 184 -18.02 -4.25 13.94
CA ILE A 184 -16.99 -4.36 14.96
C ILE A 184 -17.60 -3.94 16.31
N SER A 185 -17.79 -4.92 17.19
CA SER A 185 -18.55 -4.81 18.44
C SER A 185 -17.79 -4.20 19.63
N ALA A 186 -16.51 -3.82 19.51
CA ALA A 186 -15.69 -3.36 20.65
C ALA A 186 -15.32 -1.87 20.64
N GLY A 187 -15.50 -1.22 21.80
CA GLY A 187 -15.09 0.15 22.13
C GLY A 187 -13.57 0.33 22.29
N PRO A 188 -13.09 1.58 22.47
CA PRO A 188 -11.68 1.83 22.68
C PRO A 188 -11.36 1.57 24.16
N GLU A 189 -10.79 0.42 24.45
CA GLU A 189 -9.40 0.59 24.83
C GLU A 189 -8.67 0.60 23.49
N LEU A 190 -8.13 1.78 23.12
CA LEU A 190 -7.02 1.82 22.19
C LEU A 190 -6.13 0.66 22.62
N PHE A 191 -5.85 -0.27 21.71
CA PHE A 191 -4.68 -1.09 21.92
C PHE A 191 -3.53 -0.09 21.90
N THR A 192 -3.23 0.52 23.04
CA THR A 192 -1.86 0.88 23.35
C THR A 192 -1.20 -0.48 23.36
N PRO A 193 -0.31 -0.76 22.40
CA PRO A 193 0.61 -1.86 22.60
C PRO A 193 1.26 -1.54 23.92
N GLN A 194 0.80 -2.19 24.99
CA GLN A 194 1.71 -2.42 26.08
C GLN A 194 2.77 -3.24 25.36
N LEU A 195 3.96 -2.64 25.24
CA LEU A 195 5.13 -3.34 24.72
C LEU A 195 5.60 -4.31 25.82
N ASP A 196 4.68 -5.02 26.46
CA ASP A 196 4.94 -6.11 27.39
C ASP A 196 5.32 -7.36 26.61
N LYS A 197 6.38 -7.21 25.79
CA LYS A 197 7.41 -8.18 25.38
C LYS A 197 6.97 -9.59 24.97
N LYS A 198 5.69 -9.89 24.77
CA LYS A 198 5.16 -11.21 24.40
C LYS A 198 4.26 -11.10 23.18
N ALA A 199 4.43 -12.07 22.30
CA ALA A 199 3.78 -12.09 21.01
C ALA A 199 2.30 -12.41 21.28
N PRO A 200 1.36 -11.69 20.64
CA PRO A 200 -0.05 -11.99 20.79
C PRO A 200 -0.34 -13.44 20.37
N SER A 201 -1.29 -14.10 21.05
CA SER A 201 -1.72 -15.44 20.62
C SER A 201 -2.32 -15.38 19.21
N PRO A 202 -2.33 -16.48 18.44
CA PRO A 202 -3.00 -16.51 17.14
C PRO A 202 -4.44 -16.02 17.24
N GLU A 203 -5.20 -16.39 18.28
CA GLU A 203 -6.57 -15.87 18.46
C GLU A 203 -6.59 -14.36 18.70
N ALA A 204 -5.65 -13.83 19.50
CA ALA A 204 -5.54 -12.39 19.74
C ALA A 204 -5.15 -11.63 18.46
N VAL A 205 -4.27 -12.19 17.62
CA VAL A 205 -3.94 -11.63 16.30
C VAL A 205 -5.16 -11.64 15.39
N HIS A 206 -5.91 -12.74 15.31
CA HIS A 206 -7.13 -12.80 14.50
C HIS A 206 -8.19 -11.82 15.01
N LEU A 207 -8.33 -11.69 16.33
CA LEU A 207 -9.24 -10.74 16.95
C LEU A 207 -8.82 -9.30 16.63
N GLU A 208 -7.53 -8.96 16.77
CA GLU A 208 -7.01 -7.62 16.48
C GLU A 208 -7.04 -7.30 14.98
N ALA A 209 -6.67 -8.24 14.12
CA ALA A 209 -6.83 -8.12 12.67
C ALA A 209 -8.31 -7.94 12.28
N GLY A 210 -9.23 -8.61 12.99
CA GLY A 210 -10.67 -8.43 12.87
C GLY A 210 -11.18 -7.08 13.38
N ARG A 211 -10.41 -6.37 14.22
CA ARG A 211 -10.67 -4.96 14.60
C ARG A 211 -10.16 -3.97 13.57
N CYS A 212 -9.50 -4.42 12.49
CA CYS A 212 -9.09 -3.54 11.40
C CYS A 212 -10.29 -2.72 10.94
N LEU A 213 -10.16 -1.39 10.97
CA LEU A 213 -11.21 -0.48 10.55
C LEU A 213 -11.42 -0.50 9.02
N HIS A 214 -10.76 -1.40 8.29
CA HIS A 214 -10.80 -1.53 6.84
C HIS A 214 -10.69 -0.17 6.14
N CYS A 215 -9.78 0.68 6.63
CA CYS A 215 -9.60 2.05 6.16
C CYS A 215 -9.10 2.19 4.71
N GLY A 216 -9.07 1.08 3.98
CA GLY A 216 -8.70 1.01 2.58
C GLY A 216 -9.79 1.55 1.66
N CYS A 217 -9.40 1.81 0.42
CA CYS A 217 -10.34 2.17 -0.63
C CYS A 217 -10.98 0.88 -1.19
N LEU A 218 -12.31 0.75 -1.15
CA LEU A 218 -13.04 -0.40 -1.72
C LEU A 218 -12.93 -0.53 -3.25
N LYS A 219 -12.23 0.40 -3.92
CA LYS A 219 -11.98 0.39 -5.38
C LYS A 219 -10.51 0.67 -5.72
N THR A 220 -9.58 0.10 -4.96
CA THR A 220 -8.12 0.31 -5.11
C THR A 220 -7.61 0.18 -6.55
N ASP A 221 -8.05 -0.87 -7.24
CA ASP A 221 -7.43 -1.32 -8.50
C ASP A 221 -8.20 -0.89 -9.75
N SER A 222 -9.41 -0.33 -9.59
CA SER A 222 -10.28 0.07 -10.71
C SER A 222 -10.84 1.48 -10.57
N CYS A 223 -10.27 2.31 -9.69
CA CYS A 223 -10.64 3.71 -9.53
C CYS A 223 -10.31 4.49 -10.81
N LYS A 224 -11.33 4.85 -11.58
CA LYS A 224 -11.17 5.60 -12.83
C LYS A 224 -10.59 7.00 -12.58
N LEU A 225 -10.96 7.63 -11.46
CA LEU A 225 -10.40 8.92 -11.08
C LEU A 225 -8.89 8.84 -10.93
N ARG A 226 -8.38 7.82 -10.23
CA ARG A 226 -6.94 7.61 -10.04
C ARG A 226 -6.22 7.42 -11.37
N ARG A 227 -6.75 6.53 -12.22
CA ARG A 227 -6.20 6.29 -13.55
C ARG A 227 -6.16 7.55 -14.42
N TYR A 228 -7.26 8.30 -14.48
CA TYR A 228 -7.29 9.53 -15.26
C TYR A 228 -6.43 10.64 -14.65
N ALA A 229 -6.39 10.75 -13.32
CA ALA A 229 -5.54 11.70 -12.64
C ALA A 229 -4.05 11.45 -12.92
N GLU A 230 -3.65 10.18 -13.05
CA GLU A 230 -2.32 9.79 -13.49
C GLU A 230 -2.05 10.17 -14.95
N ILE A 231 -2.95 9.78 -15.87
CA ILE A 231 -2.84 10.09 -17.32
C ILE A 231 -2.73 11.61 -17.56
N TYR A 232 -3.56 12.39 -16.88
CA TYR A 232 -3.62 13.84 -17.05
C TYR A 232 -2.69 14.61 -16.10
N LYS A 233 -1.84 13.90 -15.33
CA LYS A 233 -0.92 14.49 -14.35
C LYS A 233 -1.61 15.50 -13.42
N ALA A 234 -2.81 15.14 -12.96
CA ALA A 234 -3.61 15.98 -12.10
C ALA A 234 -2.88 16.23 -10.77
N ASN A 235 -2.94 17.47 -10.29
CA ASN A 235 -2.40 17.85 -9.00
C ASN A 235 -3.53 18.38 -8.11
N ALA A 236 -3.89 17.61 -7.08
CA ALA A 236 -4.94 17.97 -6.14
C ALA A 236 -4.64 19.25 -5.34
N GLN A 237 -3.38 19.72 -5.32
CA GLN A 237 -2.99 20.96 -4.66
C GLN A 237 -3.21 22.22 -5.51
N ASN A 238 -3.44 22.08 -6.83
CA ASN A 238 -3.64 23.23 -7.72
C ASN A 238 -4.90 24.02 -7.36
N TYR A 239 -5.92 23.34 -6.84
CA TYR A 239 -7.21 23.94 -6.48
C TYR A 239 -7.54 23.59 -5.03
N LYS A 240 -7.12 24.46 -4.11
CA LYS A 240 -7.49 24.34 -2.69
C LYS A 240 -8.94 24.79 -2.53
N GLY A 241 -9.85 23.84 -2.41
CA GLY A 241 -11.23 24.11 -1.99
C GLY A 241 -11.31 24.48 -0.51
N SER A 242 -12.50 24.92 -0.07
CA SER A 242 -12.85 24.88 1.35
C SER A 242 -12.67 23.43 1.84
N LYS A 243 -12.06 23.26 3.02
CA LYS A 243 -11.94 21.92 3.62
C LYS A 243 -13.34 21.35 3.76
N ARG A 244 -13.65 20.29 3.01
CA ARG A 244 -14.79 19.44 3.36
C ARG A 244 -14.47 18.79 4.72
N GLN A 245 -15.39 18.96 5.66
CA GLN A 245 -15.40 18.18 6.90
C GLN A 245 -15.51 16.70 6.54
N TYR A 246 -15.10 15.80 7.43
CA TYR A 246 -15.40 14.38 7.24
C TYR A 246 -16.91 14.21 6.99
N VAL A 247 -17.26 13.66 5.83
CA VAL A 247 -18.66 13.43 5.45
C VAL A 247 -19.04 12.02 5.86
N LYS A 248 -20.15 11.91 6.58
CA LYS A 248 -20.67 10.66 7.14
C LYS A 248 -20.84 9.60 6.06
N THR A 249 -20.53 8.36 6.40
CA THR A 249 -20.81 7.20 5.55
C THR A 249 -22.27 6.77 5.72
N ARG A 250 -23.02 6.72 4.61
CA ARG A 250 -24.40 6.23 4.61
C ARG A 250 -24.44 4.71 4.47
N THR A 251 -25.08 4.06 5.43
CA THR A 251 -25.16 2.59 5.53
C THR A 251 -26.61 2.10 5.65
N ASP A 252 -27.57 2.98 5.41
CA ASP A 252 -29.01 2.75 5.53
C ASP A 252 -29.64 1.97 4.35
N HIS A 253 -28.82 1.48 3.41
CA HIS A 253 -29.23 0.50 2.39
C HIS A 253 -28.75 -0.91 2.77
N PRO A 254 -29.54 -1.99 2.56
CA PRO A 254 -29.17 -3.34 2.97
C PRO A 254 -27.92 -3.89 2.28
N LEU A 255 -27.68 -3.55 1.00
CA LEU A 255 -26.58 -4.08 0.19
C LEU A 255 -25.42 -3.11 -0.08
N VAL A 256 -25.62 -1.82 0.18
CA VAL A 256 -24.76 -0.76 -0.38
C VAL A 256 -24.34 0.22 0.70
N ILE A 257 -23.12 0.71 0.56
CA ILE A 257 -22.53 1.79 1.33
C ILE A 257 -22.40 2.98 0.39
N PHE A 258 -22.68 4.18 0.90
CA PHE A 258 -22.36 5.41 0.20
C PHE A 258 -21.44 6.30 1.03
N GLU A 259 -20.17 6.33 0.64
CA GLU A 259 -19.13 7.21 1.16
C GLU A 259 -19.10 8.53 0.37
N GLU A 260 -19.85 9.51 0.85
CA GLU A 260 -20.03 10.81 0.18
C GLU A 260 -18.71 11.55 -0.03
N GLY A 261 -17.73 11.38 0.87
CA GLY A 261 -16.38 11.95 0.74
C GLY A 261 -15.60 11.46 -0.49
N LYS A 262 -15.99 10.33 -1.10
CA LYS A 262 -15.41 9.79 -2.33
C LYS A 262 -16.19 10.22 -3.58
N CYS A 263 -17.36 10.85 -3.43
CA CYS A 263 -18.23 11.20 -4.54
C CYS A 263 -17.69 12.40 -5.32
N ILE A 264 -17.44 12.20 -6.62
CA ILE A 264 -17.05 13.28 -7.56
C ILE A 264 -18.23 13.90 -8.30
N GLN A 265 -19.47 13.64 -7.83
CA GLN A 265 -20.70 14.25 -8.36
C GLN A 265 -20.90 14.06 -9.89
N CYS A 266 -20.38 12.97 -10.47
CA CYS A 266 -20.44 12.72 -11.92
C CYS A 266 -21.85 12.44 -12.49
N GLY A 267 -22.86 12.26 -11.63
CA GLY A 267 -24.26 12.02 -11.99
C GLY A 267 -24.56 10.66 -12.64
N LEU A 268 -23.61 9.71 -12.67
CA LEU A 268 -23.84 8.40 -13.28
C LEU A 268 -24.95 7.62 -12.58
N CYS A 269 -24.94 7.60 -11.25
CA CYS A 269 -25.96 6.91 -10.45
C CYS A 269 -27.35 7.53 -10.62
N ILE A 270 -27.44 8.86 -10.70
CA ILE A 270 -28.69 9.61 -10.98
C ILE A 270 -29.29 9.15 -12.31
N ARG A 271 -28.49 9.16 -13.39
CA ARG A 271 -28.96 8.71 -14.73
C ARG A 271 -29.41 7.26 -14.73
N ILE A 272 -28.75 6.40 -13.96
CA ILE A 272 -29.13 4.98 -13.83
C ILE A 272 -30.48 4.86 -13.14
N THR A 273 -30.67 5.55 -12.01
CA THR A 273 -31.92 5.52 -11.24
C THR A 273 -33.10 6.09 -12.02
N GLU A 274 -32.88 7.18 -12.76
CA GLU A 274 -33.87 7.83 -13.62
C GLU A 274 -34.30 6.89 -14.75
N LYS A 275 -33.34 6.32 -15.48
CA LYS A 275 -33.61 5.39 -16.59
C LYS A 275 -34.36 4.13 -16.14
N ALA A 276 -34.09 3.65 -14.93
CA ALA A 276 -34.75 2.48 -14.37
C ALA A 276 -36.14 2.78 -13.77
N GLY A 277 -36.54 4.05 -13.68
CA GLY A 277 -37.80 4.44 -13.06
C GLY A 277 -37.85 4.07 -11.57
N GLU A 278 -36.78 4.36 -10.84
CA GLU A 278 -36.81 4.32 -9.36
C GLU A 278 -37.84 5.35 -8.86
N THR A 279 -38.63 4.99 -7.85
CA THR A 279 -39.68 5.89 -7.33
C THR A 279 -39.09 7.20 -6.77
N TYR A 280 -37.98 7.09 -6.04
CA TYR A 280 -37.22 8.26 -5.57
C TYR A 280 -35.93 8.45 -6.37
N GLY A 281 -35.16 7.37 -6.57
CA GLY A 281 -33.86 7.44 -7.24
C GLY A 281 -32.84 8.27 -6.47
N LEU A 282 -31.74 8.62 -7.15
CA LEU A 282 -30.76 9.58 -6.67
C LEU A 282 -30.88 10.88 -7.44
N THR A 283 -30.56 12.00 -6.79
CA THR A 283 -30.53 13.33 -7.41
C THR A 283 -29.42 14.18 -6.82
N PHE A 284 -29.22 15.37 -7.40
CA PHE A 284 -28.42 16.41 -6.79
C PHE A 284 -29.28 17.20 -5.78
N LEU A 285 -28.83 17.22 -4.53
CA LEU A 285 -29.38 18.04 -3.46
C LEU A 285 -28.52 19.29 -3.32
N GLY A 286 -29.15 20.43 -3.00
CA GLY A 286 -28.44 21.70 -2.86
C GLY A 286 -28.13 22.39 -4.20
N ARG A 287 -27.30 23.44 -4.16
CA ARG A 287 -26.91 24.27 -5.32
C ARG A 287 -25.47 24.78 -5.15
N GLY A 288 -24.79 25.07 -6.25
CA GLY A 288 -23.44 25.62 -6.24
C GLY A 288 -22.38 24.60 -5.77
N PHE A 289 -21.46 25.04 -4.90
CA PHE A 289 -20.38 24.21 -4.38
C PHE A 289 -20.81 23.20 -3.31
N ASP A 290 -21.99 23.41 -2.74
CA ASP A 290 -22.57 22.58 -1.66
C ASP A 290 -23.54 21.52 -2.23
N ILE A 291 -23.45 21.23 -3.53
CA ILE A 291 -24.23 20.15 -4.13
C ILE A 291 -23.78 18.82 -3.53
N GLU A 292 -24.72 17.94 -3.23
CA GLU A 292 -24.47 16.57 -2.80
C GLU A 292 -25.32 15.62 -3.64
N VAL A 293 -24.88 14.37 -3.77
CA VAL A 293 -25.73 13.33 -4.35
C VAL A 293 -26.51 12.72 -3.20
N GLY A 294 -27.83 12.58 -3.34
CA GLY A 294 -28.66 12.00 -2.29
C GLY A 294 -30.02 11.55 -2.82
N VAL A 295 -30.87 11.09 -1.92
CA VAL A 295 -32.26 10.70 -2.24
C VAL A 295 -33.15 11.92 -2.03
N PRO A 296 -34.08 12.24 -2.95
CA PRO A 296 -35.03 13.33 -2.77
C PRO A 296 -35.77 13.26 -1.43
N LEU A 297 -36.17 14.42 -0.90
CA LEU A 297 -36.95 14.54 0.35
C LEU A 297 -36.23 13.97 1.60
N ASN A 298 -34.89 13.84 1.56
CA ASN A 298 -34.07 13.27 2.63
C ASN A 298 -34.44 11.83 3.00
N GLU A 299 -34.94 11.07 2.03
CA GLU A 299 -35.28 9.65 2.21
C GLU A 299 -34.03 8.76 2.37
N SER A 300 -34.27 7.52 2.80
CA SER A 300 -33.19 6.56 2.99
C SER A 300 -32.59 6.10 1.66
N LEU A 301 -31.31 5.71 1.67
CA LEU A 301 -30.62 5.16 0.51
C LEU A 301 -31.32 3.88 0.03
N GLY A 302 -31.92 3.12 0.95
CA GLY A 302 -32.83 2.01 0.69
C GLY A 302 -33.96 2.36 -0.28
N ARG A 303 -34.61 3.51 -0.08
CA ARG A 303 -35.73 4.00 -0.93
C ARG A 303 -35.25 4.57 -2.26
N GLY A 304 -34.01 5.08 -2.32
CA GLY A 304 -33.41 5.62 -3.52
C GLY A 304 -32.88 4.55 -4.50
N LEU A 305 -32.56 3.35 -4.01
CA LEU A 305 -31.87 2.30 -4.77
C LEU A 305 -32.55 0.94 -4.67
N GLU A 306 -33.88 0.88 -4.78
CA GLU A 306 -34.64 -0.36 -4.61
C GLU A 306 -34.31 -1.42 -5.70
N LYS A 307 -34.05 -0.98 -6.94
CA LYS A 307 -33.81 -1.85 -8.10
C LYS A 307 -32.40 -1.71 -8.67
N THR A 308 -31.75 -0.57 -8.46
CA THR A 308 -30.55 -0.16 -9.19
C THR A 308 -29.26 -0.21 -8.39
N ALA A 309 -29.29 -0.65 -7.13
CA ALA A 309 -28.14 -0.73 -6.24
C ALA A 309 -26.87 -1.29 -6.91
N ALA A 310 -26.95 -2.51 -7.47
CA ALA A 310 -25.81 -3.17 -8.10
C ALA A 310 -25.29 -2.41 -9.34
N ALA A 311 -26.19 -1.87 -10.17
CA ALA A 311 -25.83 -1.10 -11.35
C ALA A 311 -25.11 0.21 -10.97
N CYS A 312 -25.59 0.89 -9.92
CA CYS A 312 -24.97 2.10 -9.38
C CYS A 312 -23.57 1.82 -8.81
N VAL A 313 -23.37 0.71 -8.09
CA VAL A 313 -22.05 0.28 -7.61
C VAL A 313 -21.09 0.05 -8.79
N ALA A 314 -21.51 -0.74 -9.79
CA ALA A 314 -20.69 -1.05 -10.95
C ALA A 314 -20.28 0.22 -11.73
N ALA A 315 -21.19 1.18 -11.85
CA ALA A 315 -20.94 2.43 -12.55
C ALA A 315 -20.11 3.46 -11.76
N CYS A 316 -20.09 3.39 -10.41
CA CYS A 316 -19.43 4.39 -9.57
C CYS A 316 -17.92 4.46 -9.85
N PRO A 317 -17.36 5.57 -10.37
CA PRO A 317 -15.98 5.61 -10.86
C PRO A 317 -14.94 5.60 -9.73
N THR A 318 -15.33 6.02 -8.52
CA THR A 318 -14.44 6.20 -7.36
C THR A 318 -14.68 5.19 -6.23
N GLY A 319 -15.72 4.36 -6.35
CA GLY A 319 -16.15 3.49 -5.25
C GLY A 319 -16.81 4.25 -4.10
N ALA A 320 -17.35 5.45 -4.37
CA ALA A 320 -18.20 6.15 -3.40
C ALA A 320 -19.44 5.33 -3.06
N ILE A 321 -20.08 4.73 -4.06
CA ILE A 321 -21.13 3.73 -3.89
C ILE A 321 -20.48 2.36 -4.08
N SER A 322 -20.50 1.53 -3.04
CA SER A 322 -19.86 0.20 -2.99
C SER A 322 -20.78 -0.82 -2.33
N LEU A 323 -20.53 -2.11 -2.56
CA LEU A 323 -21.18 -3.17 -1.80
C LEU A 323 -20.66 -3.18 -0.36
N LYS A 324 -21.53 -3.57 0.57
CA LYS A 324 -21.16 -3.89 1.95
C LYS A 324 -20.25 -5.11 2.03
#